data_AF-A0A852UPL3-F1
#
_entry.id   AF-A0A852UPL3-F1
#
_cell.length_a   1.000
_cell.length_b   1.000
_cell.length_c   1.000
_cell.angle_alpha   90.00
_cell.angle_beta   90.00
_cell.angle_gamma   90.00
#
_symmetry.space_group_name_H-M   'P 1'
#
loop_
_entity.id
_entity.type
_entity.pdbx_description
1 polymer ?
#
loop_
_entity_poly.entity_id
_entity_poly.type
_entity_poly.pdbx_seq_one_letter_code
_entity_poly.pdbx_strand_id
1 'polypeptide(L)'
;MRLADWVVTRVVSVAAHGLDVALTLKRTPWTSPSALHVTRPVFTALLGTGIPAALNWDDQAFLAAATGRRALTGDERILLGPQAEHFPLLS
;
A
#
# COMPACT_ATOMS: atom_id res chain seq x y z
N MET A 1 23.43 -0.41 -2.07
CA MET A 1 22.28 -0.21 -1.17
C MET A 1 22.79 0.42 0.11
N ARG A 2 22.23 1.56 0.54
CA ARG A 2 22.57 2.20 1.83
C ARG A 2 21.79 1.52 2.95
N LEU A 3 22.25 1.66 4.19
CA LEU A 3 21.53 1.16 5.38
C LEU A 3 20.09 1.70 5.43
N ALA A 4 19.91 2.98 5.11
CA ALA A 4 18.59 3.60 5.05
C ALA A 4 17.65 2.91 4.05
N ASP A 5 18.12 2.62 2.84
CA ASP A 5 17.33 1.93 1.81
C ASP A 5 16.92 0.54 2.29
N TRP A 6 17.85 -0.19 2.91
CA TRP A 6 17.58 -1.51 3.47
C TRP A 6 16.52 -1.46 4.57
N VAL A 7 16.60 -0.48 5.49
CA VAL A 7 15.60 -0.30 6.54
C VAL A 7 14.21 -0.02 5.95
N VAL A 8 14.12 0.82 4.91
CA VAL A 8 12.85 1.07 4.21
C VAL A 8 12.28 -0.22 3.63
N THR A 9 13.10 -1.04 2.95
CA THR A 9 12.67 -2.36 2.46
C THR A 9 12.17 -3.26 3.58
N ARG A 10 12.83 -3.26 4.75
CA ARG A 10 12.38 -4.04 5.91
C ARG A 10 11.03 -3.55 6.45
N VAL A 11 10.82 -2.24 6.52
CA VAL A 11 9.53 -1.66 6.95
C VAL A 11 8.41 -2.07 5.99
N VAL A 12 8.63 -1.98 4.67
CA VAL A 12 7.65 -2.42 3.66
C VAL A 12 7.31 -3.91 3.82
N SER A 13 8.33 -4.77 3.96
CA SER A 13 8.15 -6.21 4.13
C SER A 13 7.35 -6.54 5.40
N VAL A 14 7.69 -5.92 6.54
CA VAL A 14 6.99 -6.14 7.81
C VAL A 14 5.55 -5.62 7.75
N ALA A 15 5.31 -4.47 7.12
CA ALA A 15 3.96 -3.92 6.94
C ALA A 15 3.08 -4.87 6.11
N ALA A 16 3.56 -5.33 4.95
CA ALA A 16 2.82 -6.24 4.08
C ALA A 16 2.52 -7.58 4.78
N HIS A 17 3.51 -8.20 5.41
CA HIS A 17 3.31 -9.47 6.14
C HIS A 17 2.48 -9.30 7.41
N GLY A 18 2.50 -8.11 8.04
CA GLY A 18 1.58 -7.78 9.12
C GLY A 18 0.13 -7.82 8.68
N LEU A 19 -0.18 -7.35 7.47
CA LEU A 19 -1.51 -7.49 6.88
C LEU A 19 -1.85 -8.97 6.65
N ASP A 20 -0.92 -9.76 6.13
CA ASP A 20 -1.12 -11.21 5.88
C ASP A 20 -1.51 -11.94 7.17
N VAL A 21 -0.78 -11.68 8.26
CA VAL A 21 -1.07 -12.27 9.58
C VAL A 21 -2.45 -11.86 10.09
N ALA A 22 -2.78 -10.56 10.03
CA ALA A 22 -4.08 -10.07 10.48
C ALA A 22 -5.24 -10.68 9.69
N LEU A 23 -5.14 -10.72 8.36
CA LEU A 23 -6.15 -11.31 7.47
C LEU A 23 -6.32 -12.81 7.74
N THR A 24 -5.22 -13.55 7.87
CA THR A 24 -5.24 -15.00 8.16
C THR A 24 -5.93 -15.29 9.50
N LEU A 25 -5.71 -14.44 10.50
CA LEU A 25 -6.33 -14.54 11.82
C LEU A 25 -7.75 -13.95 11.87
N LYS A 26 -8.29 -13.48 10.74
CA LYS A 26 -9.60 -12.80 10.65
C LYS A 26 -9.71 -11.60 11.61
N ARG A 27 -8.62 -10.85 11.75
CA ARG A 27 -8.55 -9.59 12.50
C ARG A 27 -8.53 -8.43 11.53
N THR A 28 -9.03 -7.28 11.97
CA THR A 28 -8.90 -6.03 11.21
C THR A 28 -7.41 -5.71 11.02
N PRO A 29 -6.90 -5.65 9.78
CA PRO A 29 -5.51 -5.32 9.54
C PRO A 29 -5.19 -3.90 9.98
N TRP A 30 -4.01 -3.71 10.58
CA TRP A 30 -3.53 -2.41 11.01
C TRP A 30 -2.02 -2.31 10.75
N THR A 31 -1.52 -1.10 10.64
CA THR A 31 -0.09 -0.79 10.55
C THR A 31 0.16 0.48 11.35
N SER A 32 1.32 0.59 12.00
CA SER A 32 1.61 1.75 12.82
C SER A 32 1.71 3.02 11.95
N PRO A 33 1.32 4.21 12.48
CA PRO A 33 1.43 5.46 11.72
C PRO A 33 2.84 5.73 11.18
N SER A 34 3.88 5.41 11.95
CA SER A 34 5.28 5.58 11.51
C SER A 34 5.64 4.66 10.35
N ALA A 35 5.17 3.42 10.34
CA ALA A 35 5.39 2.52 9.21
C ALA A 35 4.63 3.00 7.96
N LEU A 36 3.37 3.43 8.12
CA LEU A 36 2.58 4.01 7.02
C LEU A 36 3.27 5.22 6.40
N HIS A 37 3.80 6.12 7.23
CA HIS A 37 4.57 7.28 6.79
C HIS A 37 5.81 6.90 5.97
N VAL A 38 6.52 5.83 6.36
CA VAL A 38 7.70 5.34 5.63
C VAL A 38 7.31 4.64 4.33
N THR A 39 6.22 3.87 4.30
CA THR A 39 5.82 3.09 3.12
C THR A 39 5.15 3.95 2.05
N ARG A 40 4.44 5.00 2.43
CA ARG A 40 3.65 5.84 1.50
C ARG A 40 4.49 6.41 0.34
N PRO A 41 5.66 7.04 0.57
CA PRO A 41 6.49 7.54 -0.53
C PRO A 41 6.99 6.44 -1.47
N VAL A 42 7.23 5.23 -0.96
CA VAL A 42 7.66 4.09 -1.78
C VAL A 42 6.58 3.72 -2.79
N PHE A 43 5.34 3.55 -2.34
CA PHE A 43 4.24 3.20 -3.23
C PHE A 43 3.84 4.35 -4.17
N THR A 44 3.91 5.60 -3.71
CA THR A 44 3.72 6.76 -4.59
C THR A 44 4.78 6.80 -5.69
N ALA A 45 6.04 6.49 -5.37
CA ALA A 45 7.11 6.40 -6.38
C ALA A 45 6.89 5.24 -7.35
N LEU A 46 6.46 4.06 -6.89
CA LEU A 46 6.14 2.92 -7.74
C LEU A 46 4.96 3.17 -8.67
N LEU A 47 3.94 3.90 -8.20
CA LEU A 47 2.80 4.32 -9.02
C LEU A 47 3.19 5.36 -10.09
N GLY A 48 4.30 6.07 -9.89
CA GLY A 48 4.80 7.13 -10.76
C GLY A 48 4.07 8.47 -10.61
N THR A 49 2.92 8.49 -9.95
CA THR A 49 2.17 9.70 -9.62
C THR A 49 1.50 9.58 -8.25
N GLY A 50 0.96 10.70 -7.74
CA GLY A 50 0.07 10.66 -6.58
C GLY A 50 -1.25 9.95 -6.87
N ILE A 51 -1.88 9.47 -5.79
CA ILE A 51 -3.24 8.92 -5.85
C ILE A 51 -4.27 10.05 -6.03
N PRO A 52 -5.27 9.88 -6.90
CA PRO A 52 -6.38 10.84 -7.03
C PRO A 52 -7.04 11.12 -5.67
N ALA A 53 -7.15 12.40 -5.29
CA ALA A 53 -7.79 12.79 -4.03
C ALA A 53 -9.25 12.32 -3.92
N ALA A 54 -9.93 12.15 -5.06
CA ALA A 54 -11.30 11.64 -5.15
C ALA A 54 -11.48 10.21 -4.60
N LEU A 55 -10.41 9.42 -4.48
CA LEU A 55 -10.47 8.08 -3.88
C LEU A 55 -10.66 8.12 -2.36
N ASN A 56 -10.32 9.24 -1.71
CA ASN A 56 -10.41 9.42 -0.26
C ASN A 56 -9.77 8.26 0.55
N TRP A 57 -8.68 7.69 0.04
CA TRP A 57 -7.94 6.65 0.75
C TRP A 57 -7.07 7.26 1.85
N ASP A 58 -7.10 6.62 3.02
CA ASP A 58 -6.05 6.80 4.01
C ASP A 58 -4.81 5.94 3.66
N ASP A 59 -3.72 6.14 4.41
CA ASP A 59 -2.47 5.45 4.13
C ASP A 59 -2.59 3.92 4.33
N GLN A 60 -3.50 3.46 5.18
CA GLN A 60 -3.77 2.04 5.41
C GLN A 60 -4.48 1.40 4.20
N ALA A 61 -5.49 2.08 3.65
CA ALA A 61 -6.20 1.67 2.45
C ALA A 61 -5.28 1.68 1.23
N PHE A 62 -4.37 2.65 1.14
CA PHE A 62 -3.35 2.68 0.09
C PHE A 62 -2.37 1.52 0.24
N LEU A 63 -1.80 1.30 1.43
CA LEU A 63 -0.90 0.16 1.70
C LEU A 63 -1.57 -1.17 1.32
N ALA A 64 -2.82 -1.40 1.73
CA ALA A 64 -3.53 -2.64 1.47
C ALA A 64 -3.78 -2.87 -0.04
N ALA A 65 -4.15 -1.83 -0.79
CA ALA A 65 -4.34 -1.93 -2.24
C ALA A 65 -3.01 -2.08 -2.98
N ALA A 66 -2.02 -1.25 -2.65
CA ALA A 66 -0.68 -1.28 -3.24
C ALA A 66 0.00 -2.65 -3.07
N THR A 67 -0.32 -3.35 -1.97
CA THR A 67 0.19 -4.69 -1.69
C THR A 67 -0.73 -5.82 -2.13
N GLY A 68 -1.90 -5.52 -2.71
CA GLY A 68 -2.87 -6.52 -3.19
C GLY A 68 -3.64 -7.24 -2.09
N ARG A 69 -3.50 -6.83 -0.82
CA ARG A 69 -4.25 -7.37 0.33
C ARG A 69 -5.67 -6.80 0.42
N ARG A 70 -5.98 -5.80 -0.40
CA ARG A 70 -7.33 -5.30 -0.70
C ARG A 70 -7.48 -5.15 -2.21
N ALA A 71 -8.50 -5.77 -2.79
CA ALA A 71 -8.83 -5.56 -4.20
C ALA A 71 -9.39 -4.14 -4.42
N LEU A 72 -9.08 -3.57 -5.59
CA LEU A 72 -9.72 -2.34 -6.04
C LEU A 72 -11.20 -2.57 -6.34
N THR A 73 -12.08 -1.66 -5.92
CA THR A 73 -13.49 -1.66 -6.33
C THR A 73 -13.64 -1.16 -7.77
N GLY A 74 -14.84 -1.36 -8.35
CA GLY A 74 -15.15 -0.83 -9.69
C GLY A 74 -14.99 0.70 -9.77
N ASP A 75 -15.53 1.42 -8.79
CA ASP A 75 -15.43 2.88 -8.72
C ASP A 75 -13.99 3.34 -8.54
N GLU A 76 -13.19 2.65 -7.71
CA GLU A 76 -11.78 2.96 -7.54
C GLU A 76 -10.98 2.75 -8.83
N ARG A 77 -11.28 1.68 -9.59
CA ARG A 77 -10.67 1.44 -10.90
C ARG A 77 -11.03 2.55 -11.89
N ILE A 78 -12.28 3.03 -11.89
CA ILE A 78 -12.71 4.15 -12.74
C ILE A 78 -11.93 5.43 -12.36
N LEU A 79 -11.82 5.75 -11.07
CA LEU A 79 -11.12 6.94 -10.59
C LEU A 79 -9.61 6.89 -10.84
N LEU A 80 -8.99 5.70 -10.75
CA LEU A 80 -7.57 5.47 -11.07
C LEU A 80 -7.30 5.48 -12.58
N GLY A 81 -8.31 5.17 -13.41
CA GLY A 81 -8.17 5.05 -14.85
C GLY A 81 -7.07 4.03 -15.22
N PRO A 82 -6.18 4.34 -16.18
CA PRO A 82 -5.10 3.42 -16.59
C PRO A 82 -4.19 2.96 -15.45
N GLN A 83 -4.09 3.72 -14.35
CA GLN A 83 -3.23 3.36 -13.24
C GLN A 83 -3.73 2.14 -12.45
N ALA A 84 -5.02 1.81 -12.56
CA ALA A 84 -5.60 0.65 -11.90
C ALA A 84 -4.89 -0.66 -12.28
N GLU A 85 -4.35 -0.74 -13.50
CA GLU A 85 -3.65 -1.92 -14.02
C GLU A 85 -2.26 -2.13 -13.39
N HIS A 86 -1.70 -1.11 -12.73
CA HIS A 86 -0.45 -1.26 -11.98
C HIS A 86 -0.65 -1.89 -10.60
N PHE A 87 -1.89 -2.01 -10.12
CA PHE A 87 -2.15 -2.59 -8.80
C PHE A 87 -2.27 -4.13 -8.88
N PRO A 88 -1.62 -4.87 -7.97
CA PRO A 88 -0.77 -4.39 -6.88
C PRO A 88 0.60 -3.89 -7.36
N LEU A 89 1.10 -2.84 -6.71
CA LEU A 89 2.41 -2.24 -7.00
C LEU A 89 3.57 -3.11 -6.50
N LEU A 90 3.31 -3.94 -5.50
CA LEU A 90 4.26 -4.89 -4.91
C LEU A 90 3.50 -6.08 -4.31
N SER A 91 3.74 -7.31 -4.76
CA SER A 91 3.06 -8.53 -4.27
C SER A 91 3.92 -9.37 -3.34
#